data_AF-A0AAJ2AJ77-F1
#
_entry.id   AF-A0AAJ2AJ77-F1
#
_cell.length_a   1.000
_cell.length_b   1.000
_cell.length_c   1.000
_cell.angle_alpha   90.00
_cell.angle_beta   90.00
_cell.angle_gamma   90.00
#
_symmetry.space_group_name_H-M   'P 1'
#
loop_
_entity.id
_entity.type
_entity.pdbx_description
1 polymer ?
#
loop_
_entity_poly.entity_id
_entity_poly.type
_entity_poly.pdbx_seq_one_letter_code
_entity_poly.pdbx_strand_id
1 'polypeptide(L)' 'MAQHPAHSQNHRHPDEPRPEEIARVLKGADYPMGKEKLLTLAKSNGADGEVLAVLNKMTDRNFDSEDAVLREATRVE' A
#
# COMPACT_ATOMS: atom_id res chain seq x y z
N MET A 1 31.45 -18.69 12.08
CA MET A 1 31.46 -17.59 11.10
C MET A 1 30.21 -17.70 10.24
N ALA A 2 29.19 -16.89 10.50
CA ALA A 2 28.18 -16.42 9.54
C ALA A 2 27.23 -15.51 10.35
N GLN A 3 27.21 -14.26 9.94
CA GLN A 3 26.63 -13.14 10.66
C GLN A 3 25.10 -13.16 10.57
N HIS A 4 24.48 -12.50 11.53
CA HIS A 4 23.04 -12.30 11.63
C HIS A 4 22.43 -11.84 10.29
N PRO A 5 21.34 -12.45 9.79
CA PRO A 5 20.57 -11.78 8.77
C PRO A 5 19.93 -10.56 9.42
N ALA A 6 20.21 -9.38 8.87
CA ALA A 6 19.53 -8.13 9.17
C ALA A 6 18.08 -8.23 8.68
N HIS A 7 17.25 -9.02 9.36
CA HIS A 7 15.82 -8.90 9.23
C HIS A 7 15.40 -7.80 10.20
N SER A 8 15.36 -6.56 9.69
CA SER A 8 14.76 -5.42 10.36
C SER A 8 13.37 -5.86 10.83
N GLN A 9 13.26 -6.09 12.13
CA GLN A 9 12.05 -6.53 12.79
C GLN A 9 11.02 -5.39 12.73
N ASN A 10 10.22 -5.35 11.67
CA ASN A 10 8.92 -4.68 11.68
C ASN A 10 7.79 -5.67 11.37
N HIS A 11 7.96 -6.94 11.78
CA HIS A 11 6.87 -7.90 11.85
C HIS A 11 6.14 -7.72 13.19
N ARG A 12 5.12 -6.85 13.25
CA ARG A 12 4.07 -6.91 14.29
C ARG A 12 2.71 -6.52 13.72
N HIS A 13 2.09 -7.45 12.98
CA HIS A 13 0.71 -7.98 13.09
C HIS A 13 0.26 -8.59 11.72
N PRO A 14 -0.51 -9.70 11.70
CA PRO A 14 -0.32 -10.76 10.68
C PRO A 14 -1.32 -10.90 9.53
N ASP A 15 -2.29 -10.01 9.27
CA ASP A 15 -3.24 -10.29 8.16
C ASP A 15 -3.90 -9.06 7.48
N GLU A 16 -3.66 -7.83 7.94
CA GLU A 16 -4.28 -6.65 7.32
C GLU A 16 -3.34 -5.43 7.26
N PRO A 17 -3.22 -4.78 6.08
CA PRO A 17 -2.43 -3.56 5.95
C PRO A 17 -3.11 -2.41 6.67
N ARG A 18 -2.36 -1.65 7.47
CA ARG A 18 -2.94 -0.49 8.16
C ARG A 18 -3.22 0.64 7.16
N PRO A 19 -4.32 1.39 7.32
CA PRO A 19 -4.61 2.54 6.47
C PRO A 19 -3.46 3.57 6.48
N GLU A 20 -2.80 3.79 7.62
CA GLU A 20 -1.64 4.69 7.69
C GLU A 20 -0.46 4.26 6.82
N GLU A 21 -0.29 2.95 6.61
CA GLU A 21 0.76 2.40 5.75
C GLU A 21 0.42 2.61 4.28
N ILE A 22 -0.85 2.38 3.92
CA ILE A 22 -1.38 2.71 2.59
C ILE A 22 -1.18 4.20 2.30
N ALA A 23 -1.55 5.08 3.23
CA ALA A 23 -1.32 6.53 3.08
C ALA A 23 0.16 6.87 2.88
N ARG A 24 1.05 6.25 3.67
CA ARG A 24 2.50 6.49 3.59
C ARG A 24 3.08 6.12 2.23
N VAL A 25 2.68 4.97 1.66
CA VAL A 25 3.21 4.49 0.38
C VAL A 25 2.58 5.19 -0.83
N LEU A 26 1.48 5.91 -0.63
CA LEU A 26 0.85 6.75 -1.65
C LEU A 26 1.25 8.22 -1.56
N LYS A 27 2.03 8.58 -0.54
CA LYS A 27 2.54 9.95 -0.38
C LYS A 27 3.29 10.40 -1.64
N GLY A 28 2.90 11.55 -2.17
CA GLY A 28 3.47 12.11 -3.39
C GLY A 28 2.84 11.59 -4.69
N ALA A 29 1.72 10.87 -4.59
CA ALA A 29 0.86 10.59 -5.73
C ALA A 29 0.34 11.89 -6.37
N ASP A 30 0.43 11.96 -7.70
CA ASP A 30 -0.21 13.00 -8.51
C ASP A 30 -1.61 12.54 -8.89
N TYR A 31 -2.62 13.09 -8.20
CA TYR A 31 -4.02 12.76 -8.44
C TYR A 31 -4.60 13.62 -9.59
N PRO A 32 -5.48 13.04 -10.43
CA PRO A 32 -6.15 11.76 -10.22
C PRO A 32 -5.35 10.57 -10.76
N MET A 33 -5.32 9.47 -10.00
CA MET A 33 -4.47 8.31 -10.28
C MET A 33 -5.28 7.00 -10.32
N GLY A 34 -5.01 6.16 -11.32
CA GLY A 34 -5.65 4.85 -11.47
C GLY A 34 -5.00 3.76 -10.63
N LYS A 35 -5.72 2.66 -10.41
CA LYS A 35 -5.28 1.49 -9.61
C LYS A 35 -3.88 1.00 -9.97
N GLU A 36 -3.58 0.79 -11.27
CA GLU A 36 -2.27 0.31 -11.72
C GLU A 36 -1.12 1.26 -11.36
N LYS A 37 -1.36 2.57 -11.45
CA LYS A 37 -0.38 3.59 -11.07
C LYS A 37 -0.19 3.63 -9.56
N LEU A 38 -1.26 3.48 -8.78
CA LEU A 38 -1.18 3.37 -7.31
C LEU A 38 -0.36 2.14 -6.89
N LEU A 39 -0.59 0.98 -7.52
CA LEU A 39 0.21 -0.23 -7.31
C LEU A 39 1.70 -0.01 -7.63
N THR A 40 1.99 0.66 -8.74
CA THR A 40 3.36 0.97 -9.16
C THR A 40 4.04 1.93 -8.18
N LEU A 41 3.33 2.97 -7.77
CA LEU A 41 3.81 3.95 -6.80
C LEU A 41 4.06 3.31 -5.44
N ALA A 42 3.08 2.57 -4.92
CA ALA A 42 3.18 1.86 -3.65
C ALA A 42 4.39 0.91 -3.66
N LYS A 43 4.55 0.12 -4.72
CA LYS A 43 5.72 -0.77 -4.89
C LYS A 43 7.04 0.00 -4.94
N SER A 44 7.08 1.15 -5.63
CA SER A 44 8.25 2.02 -5.67
C SER A 44 8.59 2.64 -4.31
N ASN A 45 7.57 2.88 -3.48
CA ASN A 45 7.72 3.38 -2.11
C ASN A 45 7.99 2.28 -1.07
N GLY A 46 8.13 1.03 -1.51
CA GLY A 46 8.45 -0.11 -0.64
C GLY A 46 7.23 -0.67 0.10
N ALA A 47 6.04 -0.59 -0.49
CA ALA A 47 4.83 -1.16 0.10
C ALA A 47 4.94 -2.67 0.28
N ASP A 48 4.43 -3.13 1.42
CA ASP A 48 4.29 -4.54 1.74
C ASP A 48 3.31 -5.26 0.81
N GLY A 49 3.45 -6.58 0.72
CA GLY A 49 2.63 -7.42 -0.16
C GLY A 49 1.14 -7.34 0.15
N GLU A 50 0.77 -7.15 1.42
CA GLU A 50 -0.62 -6.98 1.86
C GLU A 50 -1.22 -5.66 1.37
N VAL A 51 -0.47 -4.56 1.46
CA VAL A 51 -0.88 -3.26 0.90
C VAL A 51 -1.13 -3.40 -0.60
N LEU A 52 -0.21 -4.03 -1.33
CA LEU A 52 -0.38 -4.27 -2.76
C LEU A 52 -1.58 -5.19 -3.05
N ALA A 53 -1.85 -6.19 -2.21
CA ALA A 53 -2.99 -7.07 -2.37
C ALA A 53 -4.33 -6.33 -2.20
N VAL A 54 -4.45 -5.48 -1.17
CA VAL A 54 -5.63 -4.63 -0.97
C VAL A 54 -5.80 -3.66 -2.13
N LEU A 55 -4.73 -2.95 -2.52
CA LEU A 55 -4.75 -2.05 -3.68
C LEU A 55 -5.18 -2.77 -4.97
N ASN A 56 -4.78 -4.03 -5.16
CA ASN A 56 -5.14 -4.83 -6.32
C ASN A 56 -6.62 -5.26 -6.33
N LYS A 57 -7.23 -5.48 -5.16
CA LYS A 57 -8.65 -5.80 -5.00
C LYS A 57 -9.57 -4.59 -5.28
N MET A 58 -9.03 -3.37 -5.24
CA MET A 58 -9.81 -2.15 -5.46
C MET A 58 -10.43 -2.11 -6.86
N THR A 59 -11.52 -1.35 -6.97
CA THR A 59 -12.14 -1.03 -8.26
C THR A 59 -11.12 -0.37 -9.18
N ASP A 60 -11.08 -0.83 -10.44
CA ASP A 60 -10.30 -0.18 -11.48
C ASP A 60 -10.97 1.15 -11.88
N ARG A 61 -10.65 2.20 -11.11
CA ARG A 61 -11.10 3.56 -11.33
C ARG A 61 -9.99 4.55 -11.02
N ASN A 62 -10.15 5.77 -11.49
CA ASN A 62 -9.31 6.87 -11.07
C ASN A 62 -9.76 7.36 -9.70
N PHE A 63 -8.80 7.52 -8.80
CA PHE A 63 -9.01 8.09 -7.48
C PHE A 63 -8.56 9.54 -7.52
N ASP A 64 -9.32 10.43 -6.90
CA ASP A 64 -9.05 11.87 -6.92
C ASP A 64 -8.18 12.34 -5.73
N SER A 65 -7.95 11.47 -4.73
CA SER A 65 -7.21 11.82 -3.50
C SER A 65 -6.75 10.57 -2.74
N GLU A 66 -5.77 10.72 -1.85
CA GLU A 66 -5.31 9.68 -0.91
C GLU A 66 -6.48 9.12 -0.09
N ASP A 67 -7.36 10.00 0.41
CA ASP A 67 -8.55 9.63 1.20
C ASP A 67 -9.52 8.73 0.40
N ALA A 68 -9.69 9.01 -0.89
CA ALA A 68 -10.52 8.18 -1.75
C ALA A 68 -9.95 6.76 -1.92
N VAL A 69 -8.61 6.64 -1.96
CA VAL A 69 -7.93 5.34 -2.01
C VAL A 69 -8.08 4.63 -0.67
N LEU A 70 -7.78 5.30 0.45
CA LEU A 70 -7.95 4.77 1.81
C LEU A 70 -9.35 4.22 2.05
N ARG A 71 -10.38 5.01 1.72
CA ARG A 71 -11.78 4.61 1.91
C ARG A 71 -12.16 3.37 1.10
N GLU A 72 -11.62 3.24 -0.11
CA GLU A 72 -11.87 2.07 -0.95
C GLU A 72 -11.03 0.88 -0.49
N ALA A 73 -9.81 1.08 0.00
CA ALA A 73 -8.99 0.03 0.59
C ALA A 73 -9.73 -0.60 1.78
N THR A 74 -10.24 0.23 2.70
CA THR A 74 -11.09 -0.18 3.84
C THR A 74 -12.40 -0.88 3.45
N ARG A 75 -12.83 -0.75 2.19
CA ARG A 75 -14.04 -1.39 1.68
C ARG A 75 -13.78 -2.78 1.07
N VAL A 76 -12.55 -3.03 0.61
CA VAL A 76 -12.18 -4.27 -0.11
C VAL A 76 -11.31 -5.23 0.70
N GLU A 77 -10.76 -4.76 1.82
CA GLU A 77 -10.30 -5.64 2.92
C GLU A 77 -11.49 -6.44 3.49
#